data_AF-A0A7W5B908-F1
#
_entry.id   AF-A0A7W5B908-F1
#
_cell.length_a   1.000
_cell.length_b   1.000
_cell.length_c   1.000
_cell.angle_alpha   90.00
_cell.angle_beta   90.00
_cell.angle_gamma   90.00
#
_symmetry.space_group_name_H-M   'P 1'
#
loop_
_entity.id
_entity.type
_entity.pdbx_description
1 polymer ?
#
loop_
_entity_poly.entity_id
_entity_poly.type
_entity_poly.pdbx_seq_one_letter_code
_entity_poly.pdbx_strand_id
1 'polypeptide(L)'
;MGWILISVVLPLTAPLIALLFLRPLALPEPLRPSLSLMVPLKDGQLCWGAISFCASSLYELGVRNWERTGITTSGHGYLIACLIVLLVVSSLLAAGGAIFPTSNKRPAGVEWHAHYRCFLVSLALTFWAALAYILVHYEVIKR
;
A
#
# COMPACT_ATOMS: atom_id res chain seq x y z
N MET A 1 -11.96 20.25 -2.02
CA MET A 1 -11.80 19.21 -3.07
C MET A 1 -10.57 18.31 -2.92
N GLY A 2 -9.50 18.72 -2.21
CA GLY A 2 -8.31 17.87 -2.01
C GLY A 2 -8.56 16.50 -1.37
N TRP A 3 -9.59 16.37 -0.54
CA TRP A 3 -9.99 15.09 0.06
C TRP A 3 -10.33 14.00 -0.98
N ILE A 4 -11.03 14.33 -2.08
CA ILE A 4 -11.35 13.37 -3.16
C ILE A 4 -10.07 12.93 -3.87
N LEU A 5 -9.17 13.88 -4.12
CA LEU A 5 -7.90 13.59 -4.78
C LEU A 5 -7.06 12.61 -3.96
N ILE A 6 -7.01 12.78 -2.65
CA ILE A 6 -6.22 11.92 -1.77
C ILE A 6 -6.91 10.58 -1.47
N SER A 7 -8.23 10.58 -1.28
CA SER A 7 -8.94 9.39 -0.82
C SER A 7 -9.38 8.47 -1.97
N VAL A 8 -9.45 9.00 -3.19
CA VAL A 8 -9.94 8.27 -4.37
C VAL A 8 -8.92 8.26 -5.50
N VAL A 9 -8.42 9.43 -5.91
CA VAL A 9 -7.55 9.52 -7.10
C VAL A 9 -6.16 8.97 -6.83
N LEU A 10 -5.53 9.32 -5.70
CA LEU A 10 -4.17 8.87 -5.36
C LEU A 10 -4.10 7.35 -5.17
N PRO A 11 -4.99 6.69 -4.40
CA PRO A 11 -4.90 5.25 -4.20
C PRO A 11 -5.19 4.47 -5.48
N LEU A 12 -5.97 5.05 -6.40
CA LEU A 12 -6.24 4.46 -7.70
C LEU A 12 -5.10 4.66 -8.69
N THR A 13 -4.46 5.82 -8.71
CA THR A 13 -3.39 6.12 -9.67
C THR A 13 -2.03 5.60 -9.24
N ALA A 14 -1.73 5.51 -7.93
CA ALA A 14 -0.40 5.11 -7.45
C ALA A 14 0.00 3.67 -7.89
N PRO A 15 -0.86 2.63 -7.76
CA PRO A 15 -0.58 1.31 -8.32
C PRO A 15 -0.45 1.32 -9.86
N LEU A 16 -1.26 2.13 -10.55
CA LEU A 16 -1.21 2.22 -12.02
C LEU A 16 0.11 2.85 -12.51
N ILE A 17 0.61 3.86 -11.81
CA ILE A 17 1.91 4.46 -12.07
C ILE A 17 3.01 3.41 -11.82
N ALA A 18 2.96 2.70 -10.69
CA ALA A 18 3.88 1.61 -10.40
C ALA A 18 3.86 0.51 -11.48
N LEU A 19 2.67 0.20 -12.02
CA LEU A 19 2.49 -0.76 -13.10
C LEU A 19 3.26 -0.35 -14.37
N LEU A 20 3.30 0.95 -14.71
CA LEU A 20 4.06 1.42 -15.89
C LEU A 20 5.54 1.08 -15.79
N PHE A 21 6.13 1.18 -14.59
CA PHE A 21 7.53 0.84 -14.35
C PHE A 21 7.79 -0.66 -14.29
N LEU A 22 6.82 -1.45 -13.82
CA LEU A 22 6.95 -2.91 -13.70
C LEU A 22 6.55 -3.66 -14.97
N ARG A 23 5.83 -3.02 -15.90
CA ARG A 23 5.36 -3.61 -17.17
C ARG A 23 6.45 -4.33 -17.98
N PRO A 24 7.71 -3.84 -18.08
CA PRO A 24 8.77 -4.55 -18.77
C PRO A 24 9.12 -5.92 -18.18
N LEU A 25 8.74 -6.18 -16.91
CA LEU A 25 9.01 -7.43 -16.21
C LEU A 25 7.82 -8.41 -16.29
N ALA A 26 6.77 -8.10 -17.05
CA ALA A 26 5.55 -8.87 -17.01
C ALA A 26 5.66 -10.28 -17.61
N LEU A 27 5.06 -11.25 -16.91
CA LEU A 27 5.02 -12.64 -17.38
C LEU A 27 4.07 -12.78 -18.58
N PRO A 28 4.41 -13.64 -19.55
CA PRO A 28 3.53 -13.94 -20.68
C PRO A 28 2.16 -14.46 -20.23
N GLU A 29 1.13 -14.02 -20.94
CA GLU A 29 -0.28 -14.32 -20.70
C GLU A 29 -0.67 -15.81 -20.54
N PRO A 30 -0.06 -16.80 -21.24
CA PRO A 30 -0.44 -18.21 -21.08
C PRO A 30 -0.13 -18.82 -19.70
N LEU A 31 0.60 -18.11 -18.83
CA LEU A 31 0.92 -18.55 -17.47
C LEU A 31 -0.08 -18.03 -16.42
N ARG A 32 -1.13 -17.30 -16.82
CA ARG A 32 -2.10 -16.72 -15.89
C ARG A 32 -3.00 -17.80 -15.27
N PRO A 33 -3.02 -17.95 -13.93
CA PRO A 33 -3.85 -18.95 -13.26
C PRO A 33 -5.35 -18.60 -13.35
N SER A 34 -6.21 -19.61 -13.12
CA SER A 34 -7.67 -19.51 -13.19
C SER A 34 -8.24 -18.38 -12.32
N LEU A 35 -9.32 -17.74 -12.81
CA LEU A 35 -10.10 -16.69 -12.14
C LEU A 35 -10.67 -17.16 -10.78
N SER A 36 -9.92 -16.95 -9.71
CA SER A 36 -10.35 -17.21 -8.34
C SER A 36 -10.14 -15.97 -7.50
N LEU A 37 -11.13 -15.60 -6.69
CA LEU A 37 -11.08 -14.42 -5.82
C LEU A 37 -9.94 -14.46 -4.79
N MET A 38 -9.42 -15.65 -4.48
CA MET A 38 -8.27 -15.80 -3.58
C MET A 38 -6.96 -15.31 -4.24
N VAL A 39 -6.84 -15.38 -5.57
CA VAL A 39 -5.63 -14.97 -6.30
C VAL A 39 -5.37 -13.47 -6.09
N PRO A 40 -6.32 -12.54 -6.33
CA PRO A 40 -6.17 -11.12 -5.99
C PRO A 40 -5.73 -10.88 -4.54
N LEU A 41 -6.32 -11.55 -3.56
CA LEU A 41 -5.95 -11.37 -2.15
C LEU A 41 -4.50 -11.81 -1.89
N LYS A 42 -4.06 -12.94 -2.47
CA LYS A 42 -2.67 -13.41 -2.38
C LYS A 42 -1.69 -12.48 -3.09
N ASP A 43 -2.15 -11.85 -4.16
CA ASP A 43 -1.40 -10.97 -5.04
C ASP A 43 -1.35 -9.52 -4.52
N GLY A 44 -1.32 -9.34 -3.19
CA GLY A 44 -1.07 -8.04 -2.58
C GLY A 44 -2.18 -7.01 -2.79
N GLN A 45 -3.40 -7.38 -3.20
CA GLN A 45 -4.51 -6.43 -3.34
C GLN A 45 -4.96 -5.84 -1.99
N LEU A 46 -4.56 -6.43 -0.86
CA LEU A 46 -4.72 -5.80 0.45
C LEU A 46 -3.96 -4.46 0.57
N CYS A 47 -2.86 -4.29 -0.17
CA CYS A 47 -2.08 -3.06 -0.18
C CYS A 47 -2.88 -1.84 -0.65
N TRP A 48 -4.00 -2.00 -1.36
CA TRP A 48 -4.89 -0.89 -1.68
C TRP A 48 -5.41 -0.18 -0.43
N GLY A 49 -5.74 -0.95 0.62
CA GLY A 49 -6.11 -0.38 1.92
C GLY A 49 -4.95 0.37 2.56
N ALA A 50 -3.75 -0.20 2.51
CA ALA A 50 -2.54 0.45 3.03
C ALA A 50 -2.26 1.80 2.33
N ILE A 51 -2.40 1.84 1.00
CA ILE A 51 -2.23 3.06 0.20
C ILE A 51 -3.25 4.13 0.62
N SER A 52 -4.53 3.75 0.75
CA SER A 52 -5.58 4.67 1.20
C SER A 52 -5.29 5.23 2.60
N PHE A 53 -4.92 4.39 3.57
CA PHE A 53 -4.57 4.85 4.92
C PHE A 53 -3.34 5.78 4.91
N CYS A 54 -2.32 5.47 4.12
CA CYS A 54 -1.15 6.34 4.00
C CYS A 54 -1.51 7.69 3.36
N ALA A 55 -2.29 7.67 2.29
CA ALA A 55 -2.75 8.86 1.59
C ALA A 55 -3.55 9.78 2.53
N SER A 56 -4.55 9.23 3.23
CA SER A 56 -5.36 9.98 4.19
C SER A 56 -4.51 10.54 5.33
N SER A 57 -3.58 9.77 5.87
CA SER A 57 -2.65 10.23 6.93
C SER A 57 -1.79 11.40 6.46
N LEU A 58 -1.20 11.31 5.26
CA LEU A 58 -0.37 12.36 4.69
C LEU A 58 -1.16 13.64 4.44
N TYR A 59 -2.42 13.53 4.01
CA TYR A 59 -3.30 14.67 3.83
C TYR A 59 -3.63 15.36 5.15
N GLU A 60 -4.00 14.60 6.18
CA GLU A 60 -4.29 15.17 7.50
C GLU A 60 -3.06 15.88 8.08
N LEU A 61 -1.88 15.27 7.98
CA LEU A 61 -0.62 15.90 8.38
C LEU A 61 -0.31 17.17 7.56
N GLY A 62 -0.57 17.14 6.26
CA GLY A 62 -0.38 18.29 5.36
C GLY A 62 -1.30 19.46 5.70
N VAL A 63 -2.59 19.21 5.92
CA VAL A 63 -3.57 20.23 6.32
C VAL A 63 -3.16 20.84 7.66
N ARG A 64 -2.79 20.02 8.65
CA ARG A 64 -2.35 20.49 9.97
C ARG A 64 -1.09 21.35 9.91
N ASN A 65 -0.10 20.95 9.12
CA ASN A 65 1.15 21.72 8.95
C ASN A 65 0.89 23.08 8.29
N TRP A 66 -0.10 23.15 7.41
CA TRP A 66 -0.52 24.40 6.77
C TRP A 66 -1.24 25.34 7.76
N GLU A 67 -2.14 24.80 8.59
CA GLU A 67 -2.89 25.58 9.58
C GLU A 67 -2.02 26.04 10.75
N ARG A 68 -1.07 25.21 11.20
CA ARG A 68 -0.11 25.53 12.27
C ARG A 68 1.18 26.13 11.71
N THR A 69 1.06 27.31 11.09
CA THR A 69 2.16 28.24 10.73
C THR A 69 3.58 27.79 11.10
N GLY A 70 4.19 26.94 10.26
CA GLY A 70 5.64 26.73 10.18
C GLY A 70 6.35 26.01 11.34
N ILE A 71 5.65 25.59 12.41
CA ILE A 71 6.29 24.82 13.49
C ILE A 71 6.24 23.33 13.12
N THR A 72 7.18 22.90 12.28
CA THR A 72 7.43 21.47 12.05
C THR A 72 8.12 20.90 13.27
N THR A 73 7.36 20.28 14.18
CA THR A 73 7.99 19.44 15.20
C THR A 73 8.70 18.28 14.49
N SER A 74 9.98 18.06 14.84
CA SER A 74 10.90 17.15 14.13
C SER A 74 10.36 15.74 13.93
N GLY A 75 9.46 15.28 14.80
CA GLY A 75 8.80 13.97 14.70
C GLY A 75 7.86 13.83 13.48
N HIS A 76 7.21 14.90 13.02
CA HIS A 76 6.30 14.83 11.88
C HIS A 76 7.02 14.53 10.56
N GLY A 77 8.25 15.05 10.39
CA GLY A 77 9.05 14.79 9.19
C GLY A 77 9.36 13.30 9.00
N TYR A 78 9.75 12.61 10.07
CA TYR A 78 10.01 11.17 10.04
C TYR A 78 8.74 10.35 9.77
N LEU A 79 7.61 10.72 10.38
CA LEU A 79 6.33 10.05 10.13
C LEU A 79 5.88 10.22 8.67
N ILE A 80 5.99 11.42 8.12
CA ILE A 80 5.70 11.70 6.69
C ILE A 80 6.59 10.84 5.80
N ALA A 81 7.90 10.81 6.04
CA ALA A 81 8.83 9.99 5.27
C ALA A 81 8.47 8.50 5.35
N CYS A 82 8.13 8.00 6.53
CA CYS A 82 7.70 6.62 6.74
C CYS A 82 6.41 6.29 5.96
N LEU A 83 5.40 7.16 6.02
CA LEU A 83 4.15 7.00 5.28
C LEU A 83 4.36 7.03 3.76
N ILE A 84 5.27 7.87 3.26
CA ILE A 84 5.63 7.90 1.83
C ILE A 84 6.28 6.57 1.42
N VAL A 85 7.26 6.08 2.19
CA VAL A 85 7.91 4.80 1.90
C VAL A 85 6.89 3.66 1.92
N LEU A 86 6.00 3.64 2.93
CA LEU A 86 4.96 2.63 3.07
C LEU A 86 3.97 2.67 1.89
N LEU A 87 3.58 3.87 1.43
CA LEU A 87 2.74 4.07 0.25
C LEU A 87 3.41 3.54 -1.01
N VAL A 88 4.69 3.86 -1.23
CA VAL A 88 5.45 3.42 -2.41
C VAL A 88 5.60 1.91 -2.43
N VAL A 89 6.02 1.30 -1.32
CA VAL A 89 6.18 -0.16 -1.21
C VAL A 89 4.84 -0.87 -1.42
N SER A 90 3.76 -0.36 -0.82
CA SER A 90 2.41 -0.92 -1.00
C SER A 90 1.93 -0.81 -2.44
N SER A 91 2.21 0.30 -3.12
CA SER A 91 1.88 0.52 -4.54
C SER A 91 2.64 -0.45 -5.46
N LEU A 92 3.93 -0.65 -5.19
CA LEU A 92 4.75 -1.63 -5.92
C LEU A 92 4.27 -3.06 -5.72
N LEU A 93 3.85 -3.44 -4.51
CA LEU A 93 3.30 -4.77 -4.25
C LEU A 93 1.93 -4.98 -4.90
N ALA A 94 1.04 -3.99 -4.84
CA ALA A 94 -0.26 -4.06 -5.51
C ALA A 94 -0.11 -4.19 -7.03
N ALA A 95 0.80 -3.42 -7.64
CA ALA A 95 1.12 -3.50 -9.06
C ALA A 95 1.84 -4.81 -9.41
N GLY A 96 2.79 -5.24 -8.58
CA GLY A 96 3.53 -6.49 -8.74
C GLY A 96 2.62 -7.70 -8.74
N GLY A 97 1.62 -7.76 -7.86
CA GLY A 97 0.66 -8.85 -7.86
C GLY A 97 -0.24 -8.90 -9.11
N ALA A 98 -0.52 -7.75 -9.73
CA ALA A 98 -1.22 -7.73 -11.02
C ALA A 98 -0.36 -8.31 -12.17
N ILE A 99 0.96 -8.24 -12.03
CA ILE A 99 1.93 -8.67 -13.06
C ILE A 99 2.41 -10.11 -12.85
N PHE A 100 2.58 -10.52 -11.59
CA PHE A 100 3.11 -11.81 -11.18
C PHE A 100 2.06 -12.58 -10.36
N PRO A 101 0.97 -13.04 -11.01
CA PRO A 101 -0.10 -13.71 -10.28
C PRO A 101 0.40 -15.02 -9.66
N THR A 102 0.17 -15.18 -8.36
CA THR A 102 0.54 -16.40 -7.67
C THR A 102 -0.45 -17.52 -7.97
N SER A 103 0.08 -18.72 -8.21
CA SER A 103 -0.76 -19.91 -8.39
C SER A 103 -1.61 -20.13 -7.13
N ASN A 104 -2.87 -20.50 -7.32
CA ASN A 104 -3.74 -20.86 -6.21
C ASN A 104 -3.29 -22.12 -5.47
N LYS A 105 -2.66 -23.04 -6.21
CA LYS A 105 -2.19 -24.33 -5.68
C LYS A 105 -0.75 -24.16 -5.21
N ARG A 106 -0.50 -24.50 -3.94
CA ARG A 106 0.85 -24.57 -3.38
C ARG A 106 1.61 -25.72 -4.06
N PRO A 107 2.79 -25.47 -4.67
CA PRO A 107 3.62 -26.53 -5.22
C PRO A 107 4.06 -27.51 -4.12
N ALA A 108 4.22 -28.79 -4.47
CA ALA A 108 4.75 -29.78 -3.54
C ALA A 108 6.18 -29.39 -3.11
N GLY A 109 6.49 -29.52 -1.81
CA GLY A 109 7.80 -29.16 -1.25
C GLY A 109 7.99 -27.67 -0.91
N VAL A 110 7.05 -26.79 -1.25
CA VAL A 110 7.11 -25.37 -0.86
C VAL A 110 6.43 -25.16 0.49
N GLU A 111 7.11 -24.51 1.43
CA GLU A 111 6.56 -24.17 2.74
C GLU A 111 5.36 -23.22 2.62
N TRP A 112 4.41 -23.33 3.54
CA TRP A 112 3.19 -22.52 3.49
C TRP A 112 3.48 -21.02 3.53
N HIS A 113 4.33 -20.56 4.45
CA HIS A 113 4.64 -19.14 4.59
C HIS A 113 5.40 -18.58 3.37
N ALA A 114 6.23 -19.40 2.70
CA ALA A 114 6.90 -19.03 1.46
C ALA A 114 5.89 -18.82 0.32
N HIS A 115 4.88 -19.71 0.22
CA HIS A 115 3.80 -19.58 -0.75
C HIS A 115 2.90 -18.36 -0.51
N TYR A 116 2.63 -18.03 0.76
CA TYR A 116 1.79 -16.89 1.16
C TYR A 116 2.58 -15.63 1.52
N ARG A 117 3.86 -15.52 1.12
CA ARG A 117 4.72 -14.42 1.54
C ARG A 117 4.17 -13.04 1.14
N CYS A 118 3.68 -12.90 -0.09
CA CYS A 118 3.11 -11.64 -0.58
C CYS A 118 1.86 -11.23 0.24
N PHE A 119 0.97 -12.19 0.49
CA PHE A 119 -0.19 -12.01 1.36
C PHE A 119 0.21 -11.55 2.77
N LEU A 120 1.15 -12.24 3.41
CA LEU A 120 1.60 -11.89 4.77
C LEU A 120 2.25 -10.50 4.83
N VAL A 121 3.05 -10.14 3.83
CA VAL A 121 3.66 -8.82 3.74
C VAL A 121 2.58 -7.75 3.54
N SER A 122 1.66 -7.92 2.57
CA SER A 122 0.58 -6.96 2.36
C SER A 122 -0.34 -6.79 3.57
N LEU A 123 -0.61 -7.87 4.31
CA LEU A 123 -1.34 -7.82 5.58
C LEU A 123 -0.60 -6.99 6.63
N ALA A 124 0.70 -7.23 6.81
CA ALA A 124 1.53 -6.47 7.73
C ALA A 124 1.59 -4.97 7.35
N LEU A 125 1.80 -4.64 6.08
CA LEU A 125 1.85 -3.25 5.61
C LEU A 125 0.50 -2.55 5.82
N THR A 126 -0.60 -3.24 5.56
CA THR A 126 -1.95 -2.70 5.79
C THR A 126 -2.20 -2.44 7.28
N PHE A 127 -1.79 -3.36 8.14
CA PHE A 127 -1.89 -3.20 9.59
C PHE A 127 -1.10 -1.97 10.07
N TRP A 128 0.16 -1.82 9.64
CA TRP A 128 0.99 -0.67 10.01
C TRP A 128 0.45 0.66 9.46
N ALA A 129 -0.05 0.67 8.23
CA ALA A 129 -0.67 1.85 7.63
C ALA A 129 -1.95 2.25 8.40
N ALA A 130 -2.80 1.29 8.75
CA ALA A 130 -4.00 1.52 9.54
C ALA A 130 -3.65 2.04 10.94
N LEU A 131 -2.64 1.47 11.60
CA LEU A 131 -2.17 1.93 12.91
C LEU A 131 -1.65 3.37 12.82
N ALA A 132 -0.82 3.68 11.82
CA ALA A 132 -0.32 5.03 11.60
C ALA A 132 -1.47 6.02 11.35
N TYR A 133 -2.47 5.62 10.56
CA TYR A 133 -3.66 6.42 10.33
C TYR A 133 -4.44 6.67 11.63
N ILE A 134 -4.68 5.65 12.45
CA ILE A 134 -5.34 5.81 13.76
C ILE A 134 -4.56 6.81 14.64
N LEU A 135 -3.24 6.69 14.70
CA LEU A 135 -2.40 7.58 15.50
C LEU A 135 -2.45 9.04 15.02
N VAL A 136 -2.48 9.25 13.69
CA VAL A 136 -2.62 10.58 13.08
C VAL A 136 -4.02 11.12 13.31
N HIS A 137 -5.05 10.34 12.98
CA HIS A 137 -6.45 10.76 12.97
C HIS A 137 -6.95 11.14 14.35
N TYR A 138 -6.70 10.28 15.35
CA TYR A 138 -7.13 10.53 16.73
C TYR A 138 -6.17 11.38 17.55
N GLU A 139 -5.13 11.95 16.91
CA GLU A 139 -4.11 12.76 17.57
C GLU A 139 -3.50 12.08 18.81
N VAL A 140 -3.33 10.76 18.76
CA VAL A 140 -2.70 10.03 19.86
C VAL A 140 -1.26 10.53 20.06
N ILE A 141 -0.63 10.98 18.98
CA ILE A 141 0.66 11.68 19.01
C ILE A 141 0.41 13.19 19.22
N LYS A 142 0.00 13.57 20.44
CA LYS A 142 0.01 14.96 20.91
C LYS A 142 1.34 15.26 21.58
N ARG A 143 2.32 15.80 20.83
CA ARG A 143 3.51 16.45 21.40
C ARG A 143 3.96 17.62 20.52
#